data_AF-A0A2V5ZBP6-F1
#
_entry.id   AF-A0A2V5ZBP6-F1
#
_cell.length_a   1.000
_cell.length_b   1.000
_cell.length_c   1.000
_cell.angle_alpha   90.00
_cell.angle_beta   90.00
_cell.angle_gamma   90.00
#
_symmetry.space_group_name_H-M   'P 1'
#
loop_
_entity.id
_entity.type
_entity.pdbx_description
1 polymer ?
#
loop_
_entity_poly.entity_id
_entity_poly.type
_entity_poly.pdbx_seq_one_letter_code
_entity_poly.pdbx_strand_id
1 'polypeptide(L)'
;MSVPAFAILISCLASATLADDFKTINGKEYKNATVFCVEPDGIVIKTKSGISKLYFSELPQEVQERFHPGSQWSAQPPAQANEEIGITQQQKLEEDQKREDEAPRNLEIEEQKQRAVLAKAESIRIPYIEFRDVTVREAVEFLAAQAHDRDPGGTGVVIGMSLNDTEPEGEPIPRLTLLLQDVTLFQAVIAVAQEIGLSVNVISFGLDIYCVHREFPGRVHCYEVSKPAP
;
A
#
# COMPACT_ATOMS: atom_id res chain seq x y z
N MET A 1 -28.78 -67.25 -20.87
CA MET A 1 -27.40 -67.43 -20.38
C MET A 1 -26.99 -66.06 -19.85
N SER A 2 -27.13 -65.70 -18.56
CA SER A 2 -26.29 -66.11 -17.39
C SER A 2 -24.81 -66.10 -17.80
N VAL A 3 -23.90 -65.24 -17.30
CA VAL A 3 -23.61 -64.76 -15.92
C VAL A 3 -22.78 -63.42 -15.99
N PRO A 4 -22.25 -62.79 -14.91
CA PRO A 4 -22.79 -61.61 -14.24
C PRO A 4 -21.83 -60.38 -14.16
N ALA A 5 -22.29 -59.37 -13.41
CA ALA A 5 -21.58 -58.21 -12.92
C ALA A 5 -20.11 -58.43 -12.49
N PHE A 6 -19.21 -57.59 -12.99
CA PHE A 6 -18.09 -57.09 -12.22
C PHE A 6 -18.24 -55.57 -12.12
N ALA A 7 -18.78 -55.13 -10.99
CA ALA A 7 -18.51 -53.81 -10.46
C ALA A 7 -16.98 -53.63 -10.47
N ILE A 8 -16.47 -52.78 -11.35
CA ILE A 8 -15.14 -52.22 -11.18
C ILE A 8 -15.29 -51.28 -9.98
N LEU A 9 -15.08 -51.89 -8.81
CA LEU A 9 -14.81 -51.23 -7.56
C LEU A 9 -13.73 -50.18 -7.86
N ILE A 10 -14.13 -48.93 -8.04
CA ILE A 10 -13.27 -47.79 -7.82
C ILE A 10 -12.96 -47.86 -6.33
N SER A 11 -12.03 -48.75 -5.98
CA SER A 11 -11.29 -48.68 -4.74
C SER A 11 -10.48 -47.42 -4.88
N CYS A 12 -11.13 -46.32 -4.50
CA CYS A 12 -10.48 -45.10 -4.12
C CYS A 12 -9.58 -45.47 -2.94
N LEU A 13 -8.41 -46.04 -3.22
CA LEU A 13 -7.27 -45.98 -2.33
C LEU A 13 -6.78 -44.53 -2.37
N ALA A 14 -7.66 -43.61 -1.97
CA ALA A 14 -7.25 -42.54 -1.09
C ALA A 14 -6.78 -43.23 0.20
N SER A 15 -5.58 -43.81 0.15
CA SER A 15 -4.71 -43.84 1.32
C SER A 15 -4.29 -42.39 1.56
N ALA A 16 -5.27 -41.51 1.82
CA ALA A 16 -5.06 -40.30 2.56
C ALA A 16 -4.82 -40.75 3.99
N THR A 17 -3.62 -41.26 4.23
CA THR A 17 -3.11 -41.33 5.58
C THR A 17 -2.99 -39.88 6.02
N LEU A 18 -3.86 -39.46 6.94
CA LEU A 18 -3.67 -38.23 7.71
C LEU A 18 -2.19 -38.21 8.10
N ALA A 19 -1.42 -37.22 7.65
CA ALA A 19 -0.11 -37.06 8.25
C ALA A 19 -0.38 -36.57 9.67
N ASP A 20 -0.30 -37.51 10.62
CA ASP A 20 -0.16 -37.22 12.04
C ASP A 20 0.82 -36.05 12.20
N ASP A 21 0.49 -35.14 13.12
CA ASP A 21 1.32 -33.96 13.38
C ASP A 21 2.79 -34.40 13.58
N PHE A 22 3.69 -33.87 12.76
CA PHE A 22 5.10 -34.26 12.80
C PHE A 22 6.00 -33.04 12.93
N LYS A 23 7.14 -33.26 13.57
CA LYS A 23 8.15 -32.24 13.83
C LYS A 23 9.39 -32.57 13.02
N THR A 24 9.89 -31.60 12.26
CA THR A 24 11.21 -31.71 11.61
C THR A 24 12.31 -31.85 12.65
N ILE A 25 13.48 -32.35 12.26
CA ILE A 25 14.65 -32.47 13.17
C ILE A 25 15.12 -31.11 13.70
N ASN A 26 14.85 -30.03 12.96
CA ASN A 26 15.13 -28.64 13.35
C ASN A 26 14.06 -28.04 14.26
N GLY A 27 13.03 -28.82 14.59
CA GLY A 27 12.02 -28.49 15.56
C GLY A 27 10.82 -27.71 15.03
N LYS A 28 10.71 -27.50 13.70
CA LYS A 28 9.51 -26.94 13.06
C LYS A 28 8.41 -27.99 13.01
N GLU A 29 7.26 -27.66 13.58
CA GLU A 29 6.08 -28.54 13.69
C GLU A 29 5.10 -28.27 12.53
N TYR A 30 4.58 -29.35 11.94
CA TYR A 30 3.59 -29.30 10.88
C TYR A 30 2.34 -30.03 11.34
N LYS A 31 1.22 -29.29 11.44
CA LYS A 31 -0.07 -29.81 11.91
C LYS A 31 -1.04 -29.98 10.76
N ASN A 32 -1.80 -31.07 10.75
CA ASN A 32 -2.79 -31.39 9.72
C ASN A 32 -2.24 -31.26 8.29
N ALA A 33 -1.00 -31.71 8.08
CA ALA A 33 -0.39 -31.68 6.77
C ALA A 33 -0.96 -32.81 5.90
N THR A 34 -1.25 -32.52 4.64
CA THR A 34 -1.55 -33.55 3.63
C THR A 34 -0.36 -33.68 2.72
N VAL A 35 0.18 -34.89 2.52
CA VAL A 35 1.26 -35.08 1.54
C VAL A 35 0.66 -34.87 0.14
N PHE A 36 1.11 -33.81 -0.52
CA PHE A 36 0.67 -33.42 -1.85
C PHE A 36 1.48 -34.15 -2.92
N CYS A 37 2.78 -34.33 -2.69
CA CYS A 37 3.68 -35.07 -3.57
C CYS A 37 4.88 -35.61 -2.78
N VAL A 38 5.48 -36.72 -3.25
CA VAL A 38 6.77 -37.21 -2.76
C VAL A 38 7.78 -36.98 -3.87
N GLU A 39 8.90 -36.34 -3.56
CA GLU A 39 10.00 -36.02 -4.47
C GLU A 39 11.25 -36.87 -4.13
N PRO A 40 12.26 -36.96 -5.02
CA PRO A 40 13.46 -37.76 -4.77
C PRO A 40 14.26 -37.33 -3.53
N ASP A 41 14.20 -36.05 -3.16
CA ASP A 41 14.95 -35.42 -2.08
C ASP A 41 14.07 -35.00 -0.90
N GLY A 42 12.76 -35.24 -0.94
CA GLY A 42 11.84 -34.83 0.12
C GLY A 42 10.36 -35.07 -0.16
N ILE A 43 9.49 -34.47 0.65
CA ILE A 43 8.03 -34.49 0.49
C ILE A 43 7.50 -33.07 0.33
N VAL A 44 6.51 -32.90 -0.54
CA VAL A 44 5.72 -31.68 -0.66
C VAL A 44 4.44 -31.88 0.13
N ILE A 45 4.20 -31.01 1.11
CA ILE A 45 3.00 -31.04 1.94
C ILE A 45 2.11 -29.83 1.66
N LYS A 46 0.81 -30.04 1.77
CA LYS A 46 -0.23 -29.01 1.76
C LYS A 46 -0.77 -28.83 3.16
N THR A 47 -0.73 -27.61 3.66
CA THR A 47 -1.31 -27.19 4.94
C THR A 47 -2.32 -26.07 4.71
N LYS A 48 -3.04 -25.64 5.76
CA LYS A 48 -3.90 -24.45 5.69
C LYS A 48 -3.14 -23.17 5.33
N SER A 49 -1.82 -23.15 5.56
CA SER A 49 -0.94 -22.00 5.29
C SER A 49 -0.31 -22.03 3.90
N GLY A 50 -0.56 -23.09 3.11
CA GLY A 50 -0.02 -23.23 1.75
C GLY A 50 0.76 -24.53 1.54
N ILE A 51 1.44 -24.59 0.39
CA ILE A 51 2.25 -25.72 -0.05
C ILE A 51 3.70 -25.50 0.39
N SER A 52 4.34 -26.52 0.97
CA SER A 52 5.74 -26.44 1.43
C SER A 52 6.49 -27.72 1.11
N LYS A 53 7.70 -27.59 0.56
CA LYS A 53 8.62 -28.71 0.36
C LYS A 53 9.47 -28.93 1.61
N LEU A 54 9.61 -30.18 2.02
CA LEU A 54 10.40 -30.64 3.16
C LEU A 54 11.39 -31.70 2.71
N TYR A 55 12.68 -31.44 2.84
CA TYR A 55 13.72 -32.39 2.46
C TYR A 55 13.74 -33.60 3.40
N PHE A 56 14.03 -34.80 2.88
CA PHE A 56 14.14 -36.00 3.70
C PHE A 56 15.16 -35.84 4.82
N SER A 57 16.27 -35.14 4.57
CA SER A 57 17.28 -34.82 5.58
C SER A 57 16.75 -34.04 6.78
N GLU A 58 15.63 -33.32 6.63
CA GLU A 58 15.02 -32.51 7.69
C GLU A 58 13.89 -33.25 8.41
N LEU A 59 13.52 -34.44 7.94
CA LEU A 59 12.41 -35.23 8.46
C LEU A 59 12.90 -36.26 9.49
N PRO A 60 12.07 -36.63 10.48
CA PRO A 60 12.34 -37.76 11.34
C PRO A 60 12.51 -39.05 10.53
N GLN A 61 13.35 -39.95 11.03
CA GLN A 61 13.63 -41.24 10.40
C GLN A 61 12.36 -42.07 10.14
N GLU A 62 11.39 -42.03 11.06
CA GLU A 62 10.09 -42.70 10.91
C GLU A 62 9.28 -42.19 9.70
N VAL A 63 9.39 -40.89 9.39
CA VAL A 63 8.76 -40.28 8.21
C VAL A 63 9.53 -40.64 6.94
N GLN A 64 10.86 -40.61 6.99
CA GLN A 64 11.69 -41.04 5.87
C GLN A 64 11.39 -42.49 5.48
N GLU A 65 11.35 -43.41 6.44
CA GLU A 65 11.06 -44.84 6.21
C GLU A 65 9.66 -45.09 5.65
N ARG A 66 8.66 -44.30 6.05
CA ARG A 66 7.29 -44.36 5.51
C ARG A 66 7.20 -43.98 4.03
N PHE A 67 8.05 -43.07 3.58
CA PHE A 67 8.05 -42.49 2.22
C PHE A 67 9.26 -42.91 1.37
N HIS A 68 10.06 -43.87 1.85
CA HIS A 68 11.10 -44.55 1.08
C HIS A 68 10.60 -45.94 0.62
N PRO A 69 10.18 -46.11 -0.64
CA PRO A 69 10.08 -47.44 -1.24
C PRO A 69 10.94 -47.55 -2.51
N GLY A 70 11.72 -48.63 -2.59
CA GLY A 70 12.51 -48.98 -3.76
C GLY A 70 11.69 -49.05 -5.05
N SER A 71 12.26 -48.51 -6.11
CA SER A 71 12.04 -48.88 -7.52
C SER A 71 10.71 -48.55 -8.21
N GLN A 72 9.94 -47.54 -7.78
CA GLN A 72 8.92 -46.98 -8.71
C GLN A 72 8.50 -45.54 -8.35
N TRP A 73 9.32 -44.54 -8.70
CA TRP A 73 8.83 -43.16 -8.75
C TRP A 73 9.53 -42.37 -9.87
N SER A 74 8.78 -42.08 -10.92
CA SER A 74 9.14 -41.09 -11.93
C SER A 74 9.02 -39.69 -11.30
N ALA A 75 10.12 -38.94 -11.29
CA ALA A 75 10.24 -37.57 -10.78
C ALA A 75 9.48 -36.53 -11.63
N GLN A 76 8.19 -36.75 -11.88
CA GLN A 76 7.32 -35.77 -12.50
C GLN A 76 6.27 -35.36 -11.46
N PRO A 77 6.16 -34.04 -11.13
CA PRO A 77 4.96 -33.54 -10.48
C PRO A 77 3.74 -34.02 -11.28
N PRO A 78 2.64 -34.41 -10.62
CA PRO A 78 1.44 -34.81 -11.35
C PRO A 78 1.11 -33.71 -12.38
N ALA A 79 0.68 -34.08 -13.59
CA ALA A 79 0.48 -33.12 -14.68
C ALA A 79 -0.34 -31.88 -14.24
N GLN A 80 -1.26 -32.08 -13.30
CA GLN A 80 -2.09 -31.06 -12.66
C GLN A 80 -1.28 -30.02 -11.84
N ALA A 81 -0.22 -30.44 -11.13
CA ALA A 81 0.65 -29.52 -10.38
C ALA A 81 1.53 -28.67 -11.31
N ASN A 82 1.98 -29.23 -12.44
CA ASN A 82 2.73 -28.46 -13.44
C ASN A 82 1.84 -27.40 -14.11
N GLU A 83 0.58 -27.72 -14.39
CA GLU A 83 -0.39 -26.74 -14.89
C GLU A 83 -0.66 -25.63 -13.86
N GLU A 84 -0.91 -25.98 -12.59
CA GLU A 84 -1.18 -25.01 -11.53
C GLU A 84 0.02 -24.06 -11.28
N ILE A 85 1.24 -24.61 -11.30
CA ILE A 85 2.48 -23.82 -11.18
C ILE A 85 2.66 -22.90 -12.40
N GLY A 86 2.41 -23.39 -13.62
CA GLY A 86 2.50 -22.60 -14.84
C GLY A 86 1.49 -21.45 -14.87
N ILE A 87 0.24 -21.72 -14.51
CA ILE A 87 -0.83 -20.71 -14.42
C ILE A 87 -0.49 -19.65 -13.37
N THR A 88 -0.02 -20.05 -12.19
CA THR A 88 0.35 -19.10 -11.12
C THR A 88 1.53 -18.22 -11.52
N GLN A 89 2.54 -18.78 -12.19
CA GLN A 89 3.68 -17.99 -12.68
C GLN A 89 3.26 -17.02 -13.77
N GLN A 90 2.40 -17.45 -14.70
CA GLN A 90 1.90 -16.60 -15.78
C GLN A 90 1.02 -15.47 -15.25
N GLN A 91 0.13 -15.75 -14.29
CA GLN A 91 -0.67 -14.73 -13.60
C GLN A 91 0.21 -13.71 -12.89
N LYS A 92 1.28 -14.15 -12.19
CA LYS A 92 2.22 -13.23 -11.55
C LYS A 92 2.95 -12.34 -12.54
N LEU A 93 3.42 -12.88 -13.66
CA LEU A 93 4.07 -12.09 -14.70
C LEU A 93 3.12 -11.06 -15.32
N GLU A 94 1.88 -11.47 -15.60
CA GLU A 94 0.86 -10.56 -16.15
C GLU A 94 0.49 -9.46 -15.13
N GLU A 95 0.41 -9.77 -13.84
CA GLU A 95 0.19 -8.79 -12.78
C GLU A 95 1.39 -7.85 -12.58
N ASP A 96 2.62 -8.37 -12.66
CA ASP A 96 3.84 -7.56 -12.59
C ASP A 96 3.93 -6.61 -13.79
N GLN A 97 3.70 -7.12 -15.00
CA GLN A 97 3.64 -6.31 -16.22
C GLN A 97 2.53 -5.26 -16.14
N LYS A 98 1.34 -5.63 -15.67
CA LYS A 98 0.22 -4.69 -15.49
C LYS A 98 0.57 -3.60 -14.48
N ARG A 99 1.19 -3.93 -13.34
CA ARG A 99 1.64 -2.95 -12.35
C ARG A 99 2.73 -2.03 -12.89
N GLU A 100 3.67 -2.60 -13.63
CA GLU A 100 4.77 -1.86 -14.26
C GLU A 100 4.25 -0.86 -15.31
N ASP A 101 3.24 -1.26 -16.09
CA ASP A 101 2.60 -0.38 -17.07
C ASP A 101 1.65 0.66 -16.42
N GLU A 102 1.00 0.33 -15.30
CA GLU A 102 0.06 1.21 -14.59
C GLU A 102 0.74 2.27 -13.75
N ALA A 103 1.90 1.99 -13.16
CA ALA A 103 2.64 2.95 -12.33
C ALA A 103 2.96 4.28 -13.06
N PRO A 104 3.57 4.30 -14.26
CA PRO A 104 3.84 5.55 -14.97
C PRO A 104 2.55 6.25 -15.40
N ARG A 105 1.53 5.51 -15.83
CA ARG A 105 0.22 6.09 -16.19
C ARG A 105 -0.44 6.78 -15.00
N ASN A 106 -0.40 6.18 -13.81
CA ASN A 106 -0.96 6.76 -12.61
C ASN A 106 -0.19 8.01 -12.17
N LEU A 107 1.14 8.02 -12.33
CA LEU A 107 1.97 9.20 -12.07
C LEU A 107 1.62 10.36 -13.03
N GLU A 108 1.51 10.08 -14.33
CA GLU A 108 1.12 11.08 -15.33
C GLU A 108 -0.27 11.65 -15.05
N ILE A 109 -1.24 10.80 -14.69
CA ILE A 109 -2.59 11.23 -14.31
C ILE A 109 -2.56 12.14 -13.08
N GLU A 110 -1.74 11.81 -12.08
CA GLU A 110 -1.58 12.59 -10.85
C GLU A 110 -0.97 13.97 -11.14
N GLU A 111 0.10 14.02 -11.93
CA GLU A 111 0.71 15.28 -12.36
C GLU A 111 -0.26 16.14 -13.20
N GLN A 112 -1.03 15.52 -14.09
CA GLN A 112 -2.05 16.22 -14.87
C GLN A 112 -3.12 16.85 -13.97
N LYS A 113 -3.59 16.12 -12.96
CA LYS A 113 -4.55 16.66 -11.98
C LYS A 113 -3.96 17.81 -11.19
N GLN A 114 -2.73 17.69 -10.69
CA GLN A 114 -2.04 18.75 -9.97
C GLN A 114 -1.86 20.00 -10.84
N ARG A 115 -1.43 19.84 -12.11
CA ARG A 115 -1.32 20.95 -13.07
C ARG A 115 -2.67 21.61 -13.33
N ALA A 116 -3.74 20.84 -13.44
CA ALA A 116 -5.09 21.37 -13.60
C ALA A 116 -5.54 22.19 -12.37
N VAL A 117 -5.25 21.70 -11.16
CA VAL A 117 -5.53 22.43 -9.92
C VAL A 117 -4.73 23.74 -9.86
N LEU A 118 -3.43 23.69 -10.17
CA LEU A 118 -2.58 24.88 -10.19
C LEU A 118 -3.09 25.92 -11.21
N ALA A 119 -3.32 25.51 -12.46
CA ALA A 119 -3.84 26.38 -13.50
C ALA A 119 -5.18 27.02 -13.11
N LYS A 120 -6.04 26.26 -12.42
CA LYS A 120 -7.30 26.78 -11.90
C LYS A 120 -7.09 27.81 -10.81
N ALA A 121 -6.24 27.53 -9.82
CA ALA A 121 -5.91 28.48 -8.76
C ALA A 121 -5.23 29.75 -9.28
N GLU A 122 -4.46 29.66 -10.37
CA GLU A 122 -3.88 30.82 -11.05
C GLU A 122 -4.92 31.64 -11.84
N SER A 123 -5.98 31.01 -12.36
CA SER A 123 -7.04 31.69 -13.10
C SER A 123 -7.96 32.54 -12.21
N ILE A 124 -8.09 32.18 -10.93
CA ILE A 124 -8.96 32.89 -9.98
C ILE A 124 -8.23 34.13 -9.47
N ARG A 125 -8.78 35.32 -9.77
CA ARG A 125 -8.19 36.60 -9.38
C ARG A 125 -8.76 37.13 -8.08
N ILE A 126 -7.88 37.65 -7.23
CA ILE A 126 -8.18 38.27 -5.95
C ILE A 126 -7.88 39.77 -6.07
N PRO A 127 -8.90 40.63 -6.25
CA PRO A 127 -8.68 42.04 -6.61
C PRO A 127 -8.04 42.87 -5.49
N TYR A 128 -8.66 42.85 -4.30
CA TYR A 128 -8.19 43.57 -3.13
C TYR A 128 -8.75 42.89 -1.88
N ILE A 129 -7.86 42.50 -0.96
CA ILE A 129 -8.22 42.00 0.37
C ILE A 129 -7.21 42.58 1.36
N GLU A 130 -7.69 43.02 2.51
CA GLU A 130 -6.85 43.41 3.63
C GLU A 130 -7.19 42.57 4.85
N PHE A 131 -6.26 41.74 5.29
CA PHE A 131 -6.34 41.03 6.57
C PHE A 131 -5.70 41.91 7.65
N ARG A 132 -6.41 42.14 8.75
CA ARG A 132 -5.91 42.87 9.92
C ARG A 132 -6.15 42.05 11.17
N ASP A 133 -5.07 41.66 11.84
CA ASP A 133 -5.13 40.87 13.07
C ASP A 133 -5.99 39.59 12.91
N VAL A 134 -5.80 38.84 11.83
CA VAL A 134 -6.60 37.65 11.49
C VAL A 134 -5.77 36.39 11.72
N THR A 135 -6.38 35.29 12.17
CA THR A 135 -5.69 33.99 12.26
C THR A 135 -5.49 33.38 10.86
N VAL A 136 -4.52 32.48 10.73
CA VAL A 136 -4.25 31.87 9.41
C VAL A 136 -5.44 31.03 8.92
N ARG A 137 -6.14 30.36 9.84
CA ARG A 137 -7.36 29.62 9.54
C ARG A 137 -8.44 30.52 8.97
N GLU A 138 -8.76 31.62 9.64
CA GLU A 138 -9.78 32.57 9.18
C GLU A 138 -9.40 33.17 7.81
N ALA A 139 -8.12 33.50 7.60
CA ALA A 139 -7.65 34.00 6.31
C ALA A 139 -7.83 32.95 5.20
N VAL A 140 -7.54 31.68 5.48
CA VAL A 140 -7.68 30.58 4.52
C VAL A 140 -9.15 30.24 4.23
N GLU A 141 -10.00 30.23 5.25
CA GLU A 141 -11.45 30.05 5.09
C GLU A 141 -12.04 31.18 4.23
N PHE A 142 -11.60 32.42 4.45
CA PHE A 142 -11.99 33.55 3.61
C PHE A 142 -11.52 33.37 2.17
N LEU A 143 -10.27 32.98 1.94
CA LEU A 143 -9.75 32.71 0.59
C LEU A 143 -10.48 31.55 -0.09
N ALA A 144 -10.88 30.52 0.65
CA ALA A 144 -11.66 29.40 0.11
C ALA A 144 -13.06 29.84 -0.34
N ALA A 145 -13.74 30.69 0.44
CA ALA A 145 -15.01 31.30 0.02
C ALA A 145 -14.83 32.15 -1.25
N GLN A 146 -13.78 32.97 -1.28
CA GLN A 146 -13.45 33.84 -2.42
C GLN A 146 -13.09 33.04 -3.67
N ALA A 147 -12.50 31.85 -3.51
CA ALA A 147 -12.18 30.92 -4.59
C ALA A 147 -13.45 30.35 -5.25
N HIS A 148 -14.46 30.03 -4.44
CA HIS A 148 -15.75 29.55 -4.94
C HIS A 148 -16.50 30.66 -5.69
N ASP A 149 -16.62 31.84 -5.08
CA ASP A 149 -17.40 32.96 -5.62
C ASP A 149 -16.82 33.53 -6.92
N ARG A 150 -15.50 33.45 -7.11
CA ARG A 150 -14.80 33.99 -8.28
C ARG A 150 -14.43 32.94 -9.32
N ASP A 151 -14.75 31.68 -9.07
CA ASP A 151 -14.62 30.63 -10.08
C ASP A 151 -15.86 30.68 -11.01
N PRO A 152 -15.70 30.96 -12.32
CA PRO A 152 -16.81 30.92 -13.26
C PRO A 152 -17.51 29.55 -13.32
N GLY A 153 -16.80 28.48 -12.95
CA GLY A 153 -17.33 27.12 -12.88
C GLY A 153 -17.97 26.75 -11.54
N GLY A 154 -17.97 27.65 -10.55
CA GLY A 154 -18.62 27.45 -9.24
C GLY A 154 -18.09 26.27 -8.42
N THR A 155 -16.96 25.67 -8.77
CA THR A 155 -16.39 24.53 -8.03
C THR A 155 -15.29 25.00 -7.06
N GLY A 156 -14.68 26.16 -7.32
CA GLY A 156 -13.57 26.69 -6.53
C GLY A 156 -12.33 25.80 -6.57
N VAL A 157 -11.40 26.06 -5.65
CA VAL A 157 -10.24 25.20 -5.38
C VAL A 157 -10.29 24.87 -3.89
N VAL A 158 -10.21 23.59 -3.54
CA VAL A 158 -10.16 23.17 -2.13
C VAL A 158 -8.83 23.60 -1.54
N ILE A 159 -8.87 24.18 -0.34
CA ILE A 159 -7.68 24.55 0.41
C ILE A 159 -7.70 23.76 1.73
N GLY A 160 -6.80 22.79 1.84
CA GLY A 160 -6.57 22.00 3.04
C GLY A 160 -5.53 22.66 3.94
N MET A 161 -5.74 22.52 5.25
CA MET A 161 -4.78 22.96 6.26
C MET A 161 -4.84 21.99 7.43
N SER A 162 -3.70 21.45 7.82
CA SER A 162 -3.54 20.68 9.05
C SER A 162 -2.77 21.51 10.07
N LEU A 163 -3.48 22.39 10.79
CA LEU A 163 -2.99 23.06 11.99
C LEU A 163 -3.86 22.63 13.17
N ASN A 164 -3.24 22.33 14.31
CA ASN A 164 -3.97 22.16 15.55
C ASN A 164 -4.38 23.56 16.05
N ASP A 165 -5.69 23.83 16.14
CA ASP A 165 -6.23 25.08 16.71
C ASP A 165 -6.16 25.14 18.22
N THR A 166 -5.59 24.11 18.84
CA THR A 166 -5.41 24.09 20.28
C THR A 166 -4.38 25.15 20.60
N GLU A 167 -4.80 26.19 21.32
CA GLU A 167 -3.90 27.10 22.02
C GLU A 167 -2.78 26.24 22.62
N PRO A 168 -1.54 26.30 22.11
CA PRO A 168 -0.44 25.64 22.79
C PRO A 168 -0.44 26.23 24.20
N GLU A 169 -0.55 25.42 25.25
CA GLU A 169 -0.70 25.94 26.63
C GLU A 169 0.27 27.11 26.89
N GLY A 170 -0.28 28.34 26.95
CA GLY A 170 0.47 29.57 27.22
C GLY A 170 1.05 30.34 26.01
N GLU A 171 0.83 29.92 24.76
CA GLU A 171 1.25 30.65 23.55
C GLU A 171 0.03 31.24 22.81
N PRO A 172 0.03 32.54 22.47
CA PRO A 172 -1.06 33.15 21.70
C PRO A 172 -1.09 32.60 20.26
N ILE A 173 -2.29 32.38 19.73
CA ILE A 173 -2.48 31.95 18.34
C ILE A 173 -1.85 32.99 17.39
N PRO A 174 -1.02 32.59 16.42
CA PRO A 174 -0.42 33.51 15.45
C PRO A 174 -1.47 34.30 14.68
N ARG A 175 -1.32 35.63 14.66
CA ARG A 175 -2.18 36.56 13.91
C ARG A 175 -1.34 37.27 12.85
N LEU A 176 -1.93 37.47 11.68
CA LEU A 176 -1.28 38.11 10.54
C LEU A 176 -2.01 39.39 10.13
N THR A 177 -1.25 40.29 9.52
CA THR A 177 -1.77 41.48 8.84
C THR A 177 -1.14 41.52 7.45
N LEU A 178 -1.96 41.38 6.41
CA LEU A 178 -1.50 41.19 5.05
C LEU A 178 -2.43 41.92 4.07
N LEU A 179 -1.83 42.62 3.11
CA LEU A 179 -2.54 43.25 2.01
C LEU A 179 -2.32 42.44 0.72
N LEU A 180 -3.43 42.01 0.10
CA LEU A 180 -3.43 41.35 -1.19
C LEU A 180 -4.04 42.27 -2.23
N GLN A 181 -3.32 42.51 -3.32
CA GLN A 181 -3.78 43.37 -4.40
C GLN A 181 -3.46 42.75 -5.76
N ASP A 182 -4.51 42.50 -6.53
CA ASP A 182 -4.46 41.93 -7.88
C ASP A 182 -3.58 40.68 -8.02
N VAL A 183 -3.76 39.75 -7.08
CA VAL A 183 -3.03 38.46 -7.04
C VAL A 183 -3.91 37.31 -7.46
N THR A 184 -3.31 36.18 -7.83
CA THR A 184 -4.06 34.93 -8.03
C THR A 184 -4.41 34.28 -6.69
N LEU A 185 -5.38 33.36 -6.67
CA LEU A 185 -5.70 32.58 -5.47
C LEU A 185 -4.47 31.82 -4.98
N PHE A 186 -3.70 31.22 -5.90
CA PHE A 186 -2.46 30.51 -5.54
C PHE A 186 -1.45 31.41 -4.82
N GLN A 187 -1.23 32.62 -5.35
CA GLN A 187 -0.36 33.62 -4.74
C GLN A 187 -0.87 34.10 -3.38
N ALA A 188 -2.19 34.32 -3.26
CA ALA A 188 -2.81 34.72 -1.99
C ALA A 188 -2.60 33.66 -0.89
N VAL A 189 -2.80 32.37 -1.23
CA VAL A 189 -2.61 31.26 -0.29
C VAL A 189 -1.14 31.11 0.10
N ILE A 190 -0.21 31.26 -0.85
CA ILE A 190 1.24 31.27 -0.55
C ILE A 190 1.59 32.42 0.41
N ALA A 191 1.10 33.63 0.14
CA ALA A 191 1.40 34.79 0.97
C ALA A 191 0.92 34.58 2.41
N VAL A 192 -0.32 34.10 2.60
CA VAL A 192 -0.87 33.77 3.93
C VAL A 192 -0.05 32.68 4.64
N ALA A 193 0.37 31.64 3.93
CA ALA A 193 1.18 30.56 4.50
C ALA A 193 2.58 31.05 4.93
N GLN A 194 3.22 31.90 4.11
CA GLN A 194 4.58 32.39 4.34
C GLN A 194 4.70 33.31 5.56
N GLU A 195 3.67 34.10 5.88
CA GLU A 195 3.64 34.99 7.06
C GLU A 195 3.96 34.24 8.37
N ILE A 196 3.57 32.96 8.46
CA ILE A 196 3.84 32.12 9.63
C ILE A 196 4.81 30.97 9.36
N GLY A 197 5.44 30.95 8.18
CA GLY A 197 6.43 29.94 7.82
C GLY A 197 5.90 28.59 7.39
N LEU A 198 4.64 28.53 6.98
CA LEU A 198 4.08 27.34 6.34
C LEU A 198 4.42 27.34 4.85
N SER A 199 4.31 26.16 4.25
CA SER A 199 4.45 25.96 2.81
C SER A 199 3.16 25.42 2.22
N VAL A 200 3.03 25.57 0.90
CA VAL A 200 1.86 25.15 0.14
C VAL A 200 2.30 24.08 -0.86
N ASN A 201 1.58 22.97 -0.88
CA ASN A 201 1.75 21.91 -1.87
C ASN A 201 0.50 21.81 -2.74
N VAL A 202 0.68 21.51 -4.03
CA VAL A 202 -0.44 21.23 -4.92
C VAL A 202 -0.67 19.73 -4.90
N ILE A 203 -1.87 19.33 -4.50
CA ILE A 203 -2.32 17.94 -4.52
C ILE A 203 -3.41 17.77 -5.59
N SER A 204 -3.72 16.53 -5.97
CA SER A 204 -4.74 16.22 -6.98
C SER A 204 -6.11 16.89 -6.78
N PHE A 205 -6.43 17.28 -5.56
CA PHE A 205 -7.75 17.76 -5.16
C PHE A 205 -7.75 19.24 -4.73
N GLY A 206 -6.59 19.90 -4.64
CA GLY A 206 -6.53 21.24 -4.09
C GLY A 206 -5.12 21.70 -3.68
N LEU A 207 -5.10 22.74 -2.86
CA LEU A 207 -3.89 23.28 -2.23
C LEU A 207 -3.84 22.78 -0.79
N ASP A 208 -2.70 22.22 -0.37
CA ASP A 208 -2.48 21.77 1.00
C ASP A 208 -1.45 22.65 1.69
N ILE A 209 -1.79 23.19 2.86
CA ILE A 209 -0.93 24.05 3.66
C ILE A 209 -0.36 23.22 4.81
N TYR A 210 0.96 23.12 4.86
CA TYR A 210 1.69 22.25 5.78
C TYR A 210 2.92 22.94 6.37
N CYS A 211 3.36 22.44 7.51
CA CYS A 211 4.58 22.89 8.17
C CYS A 211 5.79 22.17 7.55
N VAL A 212 6.68 22.91 6.89
CA VAL A 212 8.01 22.41 6.54
C VAL A 212 8.89 22.63 7.75
N HIS A 213 9.13 21.56 8.50
CA HIS A 213 10.11 21.44 9.60
C HIS A 213 10.83 22.74 9.96
N ARG A 214 10.26 23.54 10.88
CA ARG A 214 11.00 24.62 11.52
C ARG A 214 11.67 24.07 12.78
N GLU A 215 12.99 24.15 12.82
CA GLU A 215 13.72 24.35 14.07
C GLU A 215 13.19 25.65 14.69
N PHE A 216 12.21 25.54 15.57
CA PHE A 216 11.90 26.64 16.48
C PHE A 216 13.10 26.79 17.41
N PRO A 217 13.78 27.96 17.44
CA PRO A 217 14.79 28.20 18.46
C PRO A 217 14.07 28.28 19.81
N GLY A 218 13.90 27.14 20.47
CA GLY A 218 13.18 27.04 21.73
C GLY A 218 12.52 25.70 22.08
N ARG A 219 12.39 24.72 21.17
CA ARG A 219 11.83 23.41 21.54
C ARG A 219 12.78 22.25 21.25
N VAL A 220 13.17 21.59 22.33
CA VAL A 220 14.00 20.39 22.41
C VAL A 220 13.14 19.14 22.23
N HIS A 221 13.73 18.13 21.56
CA HIS A 221 13.32 16.74 21.37
C HIS A 221 12.24 16.42 20.33
N CYS A 222 12.31 15.31 19.59
CA CYS A 222 13.38 14.42 19.10
C CYS A 222 12.63 13.37 18.28
N TYR A 223 12.98 13.13 17.02
CA TYR A 223 12.94 11.79 16.44
C TYR A 223 14.06 11.67 15.41
N GLU A 224 15.00 10.76 15.70
CA GLU A 224 15.96 10.25 14.72
C GLU A 224 15.19 9.65 13.53
N VAL A 225 15.28 10.30 12.38
CA VAL A 225 15.15 9.59 11.12
C VAL A 225 16.55 9.12 10.78
N SER A 226 16.81 7.85 11.10
CA SER A 226 17.98 7.10 10.67
C SER A 226 18.17 7.27 9.16
N LYS A 227 19.28 7.89 8.77
CA LYS A 227 19.77 7.88 7.39
C LYS A 227 19.97 6.43 6.95
N PRO A 228 19.61 6.03 5.72
CA PRO A 228 20.21 4.85 5.13
C PRO A 228 21.67 5.20 4.80
N ALA A 229 22.60 4.35 5.25
CA ALA A 229 24.01 4.46 4.92
C ALA A 229 24.26 4.14 3.42
N PRO A 230 25.31 4.70 2.80
CA PRO A 230 25.84 4.19 1.53
C PRO A 230 26.51 2.82 1.70
#